data_AF-A0A7X5E2J1-F1
#
_entry.id   AF-A0A7X5E2J1-F1
#
_cell.length_a   1.000
_cell.length_b   1.000
_cell.length_c   1.000
_cell.angle_alpha   90.00
_cell.angle_beta   90.00
_cell.angle_gamma   90.00
#
_symmetry.space_group_name_H-M   'P 1'
#
loop_
_entity.id
_entity.type
_entity.pdbx_description
1 polymer ?
#
loop_
_entity_poly.entity_id
_entity_poly.type
_entity_poly.pdbx_seq_one_letter_code
_entity_poly.pdbx_strand_id
1 'polypeptide(L)'
;LLARPFRRVYGLPGTGAAALALGLLGGYPVGAQATVQLFQAGQLSREEAEQLLGFANCSGPAFLVGMCGSAVCGSVRTGFVLYAIHAAAALLSGLALTRGKSGRSKPPRPVPAEPFPAAFTGAVSDGMATALKVTAFIVFFAVLLSLAEAVGVLGVFAAALTPLLRLAGLPGPAADAAARGLLELTNGLAALPALGLGARELLPLMSLLTGFGGLSVHCQTLSLLTGTGLSTRTYWAGKVLHAALSYALASIWCTALPQSTPVFAPAAASGPASALFPAAAAFVLILFSIRYGKMAKDAL
;
A
#
# COMPACT_ATOMS: atom_id res chain seq x y z
N LEU A 1 -6.84 10.14 21.83
CA LEU A 1 -7.14 11.33 20.99
C LEU A 1 -7.74 10.96 19.62
N LEU A 2 -7.18 9.99 18.89
CA LEU A 2 -7.65 9.63 17.53
C LEU A 2 -8.96 8.80 17.46
N ALA A 3 -9.39 8.19 18.57
CA ALA A 3 -10.54 7.27 18.58
C ALA A 3 -11.87 7.90 18.13
N ARG A 4 -12.17 9.13 18.58
CA ARG A 4 -13.42 9.83 18.23
C ARG A 4 -13.49 10.24 16.75
N PRO A 5 -12.47 10.91 16.17
CA PRO A 5 -12.50 11.23 14.74
C PRO A 5 -12.49 9.96 13.89
N PHE A 6 -11.69 8.96 14.24
CA PHE A 6 -11.65 7.68 13.52
C PHE A 6 -13.03 7.01 13.45
N ARG A 7 -13.74 6.92 14.58
CA ARG A 7 -15.09 6.35 14.62
C ARG A 7 -16.09 7.15 13.78
N ARG A 8 -16.00 8.48 13.75
CA ARG A 8 -16.88 9.32 12.94
C ARG A 8 -16.63 9.17 11.44
N VAL A 9 -15.36 9.07 11.05
CA VAL A 9 -14.94 9.01 9.65
C VAL A 9 -15.17 7.63 9.05
N TYR A 10 -14.81 6.57 9.77
CA TYR A 10 -14.80 5.20 9.26
C TYR A 10 -15.92 4.33 9.82
N GLY A 11 -16.69 4.78 10.80
CA GLY A 11 -17.72 3.93 11.44
C GLY A 11 -17.17 2.72 12.20
N LEU A 12 -15.85 2.63 12.37
CA LEU A 12 -15.15 1.54 13.05
C LEU A 12 -14.91 1.84 14.55
N PRO A 13 -14.64 0.82 15.38
CA PRO A 13 -14.26 1.00 16.78
C PRO A 13 -13.04 1.90 16.94
N GLY A 14 -13.02 2.70 18.00
CA GLY A 14 -11.92 3.63 18.27
C GLY A 14 -10.56 2.96 18.49
N THR A 15 -10.55 1.66 18.84
CA THR A 15 -9.35 0.82 18.96
C THR A 15 -8.64 0.64 17.62
N GLY A 16 -9.38 0.63 16.50
CA GLY A 16 -8.82 0.54 15.15
C GLY A 16 -7.96 1.74 14.76
N ALA A 17 -8.14 2.89 15.42
CA ALA A 17 -7.30 4.07 15.20
C ALA A 17 -5.82 3.80 15.54
N ALA A 18 -5.55 2.97 16.55
CA ALA A 18 -4.19 2.60 16.93
C ALA A 18 -3.54 1.71 15.86
N ALA A 19 -4.26 0.72 15.34
CA ALA A 19 -3.76 -0.14 14.26
C ALA A 19 -3.48 0.64 12.97
N LEU A 20 -4.33 1.61 12.61
CA LEU A 20 -4.06 2.50 11.49
C LEU A 20 -2.80 3.37 11.72
N ALA A 21 -2.66 3.95 12.91
CA ALA A 21 -1.48 4.77 13.24
C ALA A 21 -0.19 3.94 13.21
N LEU A 22 -0.21 2.73 13.77
CA LEU A 22 0.90 1.78 13.72
C LEU A 22 1.21 1.36 12.28
N GLY A 23 0.20 1.18 11.43
CA GLY A 23 0.39 0.92 10.00
C GLY A 23 1.08 2.08 9.28
N LEU A 24 0.62 3.32 9.50
CA LEU A 24 1.20 4.51 8.87
C LEU A 24 2.63 4.82 9.33
N LEU A 25 3.03 4.35 10.52
CA LEU A 25 4.36 4.57 11.08
C LEU A 25 5.30 3.38 10.87
N GLY A 26 4.81 2.17 11.12
CA GLY A 26 5.59 0.93 11.04
C GLY A 26 5.59 0.28 9.66
N GLY A 27 4.62 0.63 8.82
CA GLY A 27 4.48 0.06 7.48
C GLY A 27 3.97 -1.39 7.49
N TYR A 28 4.26 -2.11 6.41
CA TYR A 28 3.97 -3.53 6.28
C TYR A 28 4.92 -4.39 7.15
N PRO A 29 4.44 -5.44 7.83
CA PRO A 29 3.04 -5.86 8.03
C PRO A 29 2.44 -5.36 9.36
N VAL A 30 3.01 -4.32 9.99
CA VAL A 30 2.70 -3.88 11.36
C VAL A 30 1.23 -3.54 11.56
N GLY A 31 0.63 -2.78 10.63
CA GLY A 31 -0.80 -2.43 10.72
C GLY A 31 -1.74 -3.64 10.61
N ALA A 32 -1.38 -4.63 9.78
CA ALA A 32 -2.13 -5.87 9.66
C ALA A 32 -2.01 -6.72 10.93
N GLN A 33 -0.81 -6.83 11.50
CA GLN A 33 -0.58 -7.53 12.76
C GLN A 33 -1.38 -6.91 13.91
N ALA A 34 -1.34 -5.59 14.06
CA ALA A 34 -2.13 -4.88 15.07
C ALA A 34 -3.64 -5.12 14.90
N THR A 35 -4.12 -5.17 13.64
CA THR A 35 -5.52 -5.48 13.35
C THR A 35 -5.90 -6.91 13.76
N VAL A 36 -5.05 -7.89 13.46
CA VAL A 36 -5.25 -9.29 13.86
C VAL A 36 -5.24 -9.44 15.38
N GLN A 37 -4.33 -8.77 16.08
CA GLN A 37 -4.27 -8.78 17.55
C GLN A 37 -5.55 -8.19 18.17
N LEU A 38 -6.04 -7.07 17.65
CA LEU A 38 -7.31 -6.47 18.11
C LEU A 38 -8.50 -7.41 17.86
N PHE A 39 -8.53 -8.10 16.72
CA PHE A 39 -9.56 -9.09 16.40
C PHE A 39 -9.52 -10.29 17.37
N GLN A 40 -8.34 -10.88 17.58
CA GLN A 40 -8.15 -12.01 18.50
C GLN A 40 -8.46 -11.64 19.95
N ALA A 41 -8.19 -10.40 20.35
CA ALA A 41 -8.56 -9.86 21.65
C ALA A 41 -10.06 -9.53 21.80
N GLY A 42 -10.88 -9.78 20.76
CA GLY A 42 -12.31 -9.48 20.75
C GLY A 42 -12.64 -7.98 20.79
N GLN A 43 -11.71 -7.13 20.34
CA GLN A 43 -11.89 -5.68 20.23
C GLN A 43 -12.53 -5.25 18.91
N LEU A 44 -12.48 -6.12 17.90
CA LEU A 44 -13.07 -5.92 16.58
C LEU A 44 -13.94 -7.12 16.24
N SER A 45 -15.08 -6.87 15.59
CA SER A 45 -15.80 -7.93 14.87
C SER A 45 -14.98 -8.42 13.67
N ARG A 46 -15.39 -9.54 13.08
CA ARG A 46 -14.78 -10.04 11.84
C ARG A 46 -14.84 -8.99 10.74
N GLU A 47 -16.02 -8.40 10.53
CA GLU A 47 -16.25 -7.40 9.48
C GLU A 47 -15.41 -6.14 9.72
N GLU A 48 -15.34 -5.66 10.97
CA GLU A 48 -14.53 -4.49 11.34
C GLU A 48 -13.03 -4.75 11.12
N ALA A 49 -12.55 -5.94 11.45
CA ALA A 49 -11.17 -6.34 11.24
C ALA A 49 -10.83 -6.47 9.74
N GLU A 50 -11.71 -7.10 8.94
CA GLU A 50 -11.53 -7.24 7.49
C GLU A 50 -11.53 -5.88 6.78
N GLN A 51 -12.40 -4.96 7.20
CA GLN A 51 -12.40 -3.58 6.70
C GLN A 51 -11.11 -2.86 7.05
N LEU A 52 -10.67 -2.95 8.31
CA LEU A 52 -9.45 -2.29 8.78
C LEU A 52 -8.19 -2.83 8.09
N LEU A 53 -8.11 -4.15 7.87
CA LEU A 53 -7.02 -4.79 7.11
C LEU A 53 -6.86 -4.22 5.70
N GLY A 54 -7.96 -3.79 5.07
CA GLY A 54 -7.95 -3.23 3.73
C GLY A 54 -7.23 -1.89 3.60
N PHE A 55 -7.00 -1.15 4.69
CA PHE A 55 -6.35 0.17 4.62
C PHE A 55 -5.34 0.47 5.74
N ALA A 56 -5.25 -0.35 6.79
CA ALA A 56 -4.22 -0.23 7.82
C ALA A 56 -2.88 -0.82 7.39
N ASN A 57 -2.87 -1.70 6.38
CA ASN A 57 -1.63 -2.24 5.82
C ASN A 57 -1.16 -1.27 4.72
N CYS A 58 -0.19 -0.41 5.03
CA CYS A 58 0.40 0.55 4.09
C CYS A 58 1.93 0.63 4.25
N SER A 59 2.62 1.32 3.33
CA SER A 59 4.07 1.52 3.40
C SER A 59 4.44 2.58 4.43
N GLY A 60 5.45 2.29 5.25
CA GLY A 60 5.93 3.20 6.28
C GLY A 60 6.93 4.24 5.78
N PRO A 61 7.20 5.30 6.58
CA PRO A 61 8.14 6.37 6.25
C PRO A 61 9.57 5.86 6.07
N ALA A 62 10.02 4.82 6.79
CA ALA A 62 11.37 4.28 6.61
C ALA A 62 11.60 3.77 5.17
N PHE A 63 10.60 3.08 4.61
CA PHE A 63 10.66 2.57 3.24
C PHE A 63 10.50 3.69 2.21
N LEU A 64 9.50 4.57 2.40
CA LEU A 64 9.19 5.63 1.43
C LEU A 64 10.23 6.76 1.43
N VAL A 65 10.67 7.21 2.60
CA VAL A 65 11.65 8.29 2.72
C VAL A 65 13.06 7.76 2.48
N GLY A 66 13.42 6.63 3.10
CA GLY A 66 14.74 6.03 2.99
C GLY A 66 14.97 5.39 1.63
N MET A 67 14.23 4.34 1.30
CA MET A 67 14.45 3.59 0.08
C MET A 67 13.96 4.35 -1.16
N CYS A 68 12.66 4.68 -1.24
CA CYS A 68 12.13 5.33 -2.45
C CYS A 68 12.67 6.75 -2.65
N GLY A 69 12.70 7.55 -1.59
CA GLY A 69 13.19 8.92 -1.61
C GLY A 69 14.70 8.99 -1.76
N SER A 70 15.44 8.56 -0.74
CA SER A 70 16.89 8.72 -0.69
C SER A 70 17.63 7.77 -1.62
N ALA A 71 17.34 6.47 -1.61
CA ALA A 71 18.13 5.50 -2.37
C ALA A 71 17.77 5.48 -3.87
N VAL A 72 16.49 5.51 -4.21
CA VAL A 72 16.01 5.44 -5.60
C VAL A 72 15.98 6.81 -6.26
N CYS A 73 15.40 7.83 -5.61
CA CYS A 73 15.24 9.16 -6.19
C CYS A 73 16.36 10.15 -5.84
N GLY A 74 17.30 9.80 -4.96
CA GLY A 74 18.33 10.72 -4.48
C GLY A 74 17.79 11.94 -3.71
N SER A 75 16.54 11.90 -3.23
CA SER A 75 15.84 13.04 -2.65
C SER A 75 14.92 12.62 -1.50
N VAL A 76 15.32 12.98 -0.28
CA VAL A 76 14.51 12.83 0.94
C VAL A 76 13.19 13.58 0.83
N ARG A 77 13.18 14.75 0.16
CA ARG A 77 11.95 15.53 -0.08
C ARG A 77 10.95 14.75 -0.93
N THR A 78 11.41 14.09 -1.98
CA THR A 78 10.57 13.20 -2.80
C THR A 78 10.01 12.06 -1.96
N GLY A 79 10.83 11.51 -1.07
CA GLY A 79 10.41 10.50 -0.10
C GLY A 79 9.25 10.94 0.81
N PHE A 80 9.32 12.15 1.36
CA PHE A 80 8.22 12.70 2.19
C PHE A 80 6.94 12.98 1.38
N VAL A 81 7.08 13.42 0.11
CA VAL A 81 5.94 13.57 -0.79
C VAL A 81 5.26 12.23 -1.02
N LEU A 82 6.02 11.17 -1.32
CA LEU A 82 5.47 9.82 -1.48
C LEU A 82 4.79 9.35 -0.19
N TYR A 83 5.40 9.61 0.97
CA TYR A 83 4.79 9.29 2.26
C TYR A 83 3.43 9.97 2.44
N ALA A 84 3.33 11.27 2.16
CA ALA A 84 2.07 12.00 2.24
C ALA A 84 1.01 11.44 1.26
N ILE A 85 1.41 11.12 0.03
CA ILE A 85 0.54 10.50 -0.98
C ILE A 85 0.00 9.16 -0.48
N HIS A 86 0.87 8.29 0.04
CA HIS A 86 0.46 6.98 0.53
C HIS A 86 -0.39 7.08 1.80
N ALA A 87 -0.09 8.01 2.72
CA ALA A 87 -0.94 8.25 3.88
C ALA A 87 -2.34 8.70 3.44
N ALA A 88 -2.44 9.65 2.50
CA ALA A 88 -3.72 10.09 1.95
C ALA A 88 -4.46 8.95 1.23
N ALA A 89 -3.77 8.15 0.43
CA ALA A 89 -4.34 6.99 -0.25
C ALA A 89 -4.89 5.96 0.73
N ALA A 90 -4.21 5.71 1.86
CA ALA A 90 -4.70 4.79 2.90
C ALA A 90 -5.98 5.32 3.54
N LEU A 91 -6.00 6.61 3.89
CA LEU A 91 -7.19 7.24 4.49
C LEU A 91 -8.39 7.24 3.54
N LEU A 92 -8.18 7.51 2.25
CA LEU A 92 -9.21 7.46 1.21
C LEU A 92 -9.67 6.02 0.92
N SER A 93 -8.75 5.05 0.93
CA SER A 93 -9.09 3.63 0.80
C SER A 93 -10.00 3.19 1.95
N GLY A 94 -9.67 3.59 3.18
CA GLY A 94 -10.54 3.33 4.34
C GLY A 94 -11.93 3.92 4.18
N LEU A 95 -12.05 5.15 3.68
CA LEU A 95 -13.35 5.80 3.44
C LEU A 95 -14.18 5.04 2.42
N ALA A 96 -13.56 4.54 1.36
CA ALA A 96 -14.26 3.76 0.34
C ALA A 96 -14.70 2.37 0.85
N LEU A 97 -13.88 1.71 1.68
CA LEU A 97 -14.14 0.35 2.18
C LEU A 97 -15.13 0.30 3.36
N THR A 98 -15.25 1.38 4.12
CA THR A 98 -16.03 1.41 5.38
C THR A 98 -17.41 2.05 5.26
N ARG A 99 -17.79 2.57 4.07
CA ARG A 99 -19.04 3.34 3.85
C ARG A 99 -20.36 2.54 3.85
N GLY A 100 -20.37 1.32 4.36
CA GLY A 100 -21.60 0.58 4.68
C GLY A 100 -21.87 0.69 6.18
N LYS A 101 -23.13 0.87 6.61
CA LYS A 101 -23.52 0.91 8.03
C LYS A 101 -22.90 -0.30 8.75
N SER A 102 -21.80 -0.10 9.48
CA SER A 102 -21.34 -1.10 10.43
C SER A 102 -22.51 -1.29 11.40
N GLY A 103 -23.02 -2.52 11.47
CA GLY A 103 -24.01 -2.89 12.48
C GLY A 103 -23.50 -2.46 13.85
N ARG A 104 -24.40 -2.27 14.82
CA ARG A 104 -24.06 -1.79 16.16
C ARG A 104 -22.83 -2.57 16.68
N SER A 105 -21.67 -1.89 16.71
CA SER A 105 -20.40 -2.49 17.13
C SER A 105 -20.60 -3.12 18.50
N LYS A 106 -20.21 -4.40 18.64
CA LYS A 106 -20.29 -5.06 19.94
C LYS A 106 -19.42 -4.27 20.92
N PRO A 107 -19.85 -4.09 22.18
CA PRO A 107 -19.01 -3.43 23.16
C PRO A 107 -17.67 -4.18 23.24
N PRO A 108 -16.54 -3.46 23.22
CA PRO A 108 -15.23 -4.09 23.28
C PRO A 108 -15.13 -4.94 24.53
N ARG A 109 -14.55 -6.14 24.40
CA ARG A 109 -14.29 -7.00 25.56
C ARG A 109 -13.33 -6.27 26.50
N PRO A 110 -13.54 -6.28 27.83
CA PRO A 110 -12.55 -5.74 28.75
C PRO A 110 -11.21 -6.45 28.54
N VAL A 111 -10.16 -5.71 28.21
CA VAL A 111 -8.81 -6.24 28.16
C VAL A 111 -8.25 -6.17 29.58
N PRO A 112 -7.77 -7.28 30.16
CA PRO A 112 -7.09 -7.25 31.45
C PRO A 112 -5.92 -6.25 31.40
N ALA A 113 -5.74 -5.46 32.46
CA ALA A 113 -4.60 -4.57 32.55
C ALA A 113 -3.33 -5.41 32.67
N GLU A 114 -2.47 -5.34 31.65
CA GLU A 114 -1.17 -5.98 31.69
C GLU A 114 -0.16 -5.07 32.41
N PRO A 115 0.68 -5.60 33.32
CA PRO A 115 1.76 -4.84 33.92
C PRO A 115 2.71 -4.29 32.85
N PHE A 116 3.13 -3.03 32.99
CA PHE A 116 4.03 -2.37 32.04
C PHE A 116 5.27 -3.21 31.65
N PRO A 117 5.99 -3.87 32.58
CA PRO A 117 7.17 -4.66 32.21
C PRO A 117 6.86 -5.84 31.28
N ALA A 118 5.70 -6.49 31.46
CA ALA A 118 5.27 -7.59 30.60
C ALA A 118 4.86 -7.06 29.23
N ALA A 119 4.04 -6.00 29.19
CA ALA A 119 3.64 -5.36 27.94
C ALA A 119 4.84 -4.84 27.13
N PHE A 120 5.84 -4.26 27.79
CA PHE A 120 7.05 -3.75 27.15
C PHE A 120 7.91 -4.88 26.57
N THR A 121 8.21 -5.92 27.37
CA THR A 121 9.04 -7.05 26.89
C THR A 121 8.32 -7.87 25.81
N GLY A 122 7.00 -8.01 25.90
CA GLY A 122 6.15 -8.57 24.85
C GLY A 122 6.24 -7.77 23.55
N ALA A 123 6.07 -6.45 23.61
CA ALA A 123 6.16 -5.59 22.43
C ALA A 123 7.55 -5.62 21.76
N VAL A 124 8.63 -5.69 22.53
CA VAL A 124 10.00 -5.84 22.00
C VAL A 124 10.17 -7.18 21.29
N SER A 125 9.68 -8.27 21.89
CA SER A 125 9.76 -9.62 21.31
C SER A 125 8.93 -9.74 20.03
N ASP A 126 7.72 -9.19 20.02
CA ASP A 126 6.86 -9.11 18.83
C ASP A 126 7.51 -8.28 17.72
N GLY A 127 8.14 -7.16 18.08
CA GLY A 127 8.90 -6.33 17.16
C GLY A 127 10.06 -7.09 16.52
N MET A 128 10.84 -7.82 17.33
CA MET A 128 11.94 -8.67 16.84
C MET A 128 11.43 -9.76 15.89
N ALA A 129 10.37 -10.48 16.27
CA ALA A 129 9.79 -11.52 15.42
C ALA A 129 9.26 -10.96 14.09
N THR A 130 8.67 -9.77 14.12
CA THR A 130 8.17 -9.08 12.92
C THR A 130 9.31 -8.66 12.00
N ALA A 131 10.36 -8.06 12.54
CA ALA A 131 11.55 -7.68 11.77
C ALA A 131 12.24 -8.90 11.12
N LEU A 132 12.35 -10.01 11.86
CA LEU A 132 12.92 -11.25 11.34
C LEU A 132 12.07 -11.83 10.20
N LYS A 133 10.73 -11.84 10.36
CA LYS A 133 9.82 -12.28 9.30
C LYS A 133 9.96 -11.41 8.05
N VAL A 134 9.93 -10.08 8.19
CA VAL A 134 10.12 -9.14 7.07
C VAL A 134 11.43 -9.44 6.33
N THR A 135 12.53 -9.58 7.07
CA THR A 135 13.86 -9.88 6.51
C THR A 135 13.86 -11.23 5.78
N ALA A 136 13.32 -12.28 6.39
CA ALA A 136 13.24 -13.60 5.78
C ALA A 136 12.43 -13.59 4.47
N PHE A 137 11.29 -12.89 4.44
CA PHE A 137 10.48 -12.76 3.23
C PHE A 137 11.19 -11.95 2.14
N ILE A 138 11.90 -10.86 2.48
CA ILE A 138 12.68 -10.09 1.51
C ILE A 138 13.77 -10.97 0.88
N VAL A 139 14.55 -11.70 1.70
CA VAL A 139 15.62 -12.58 1.20
C VAL A 139 15.06 -13.73 0.36
N PHE A 140 13.99 -14.39 0.82
CA PHE A 140 13.36 -15.47 0.07
C PHE A 140 12.85 -14.99 -1.30
N PHE A 141 12.15 -13.86 -1.35
CA PHE A 141 11.64 -13.31 -2.61
C PHE A 141 12.75 -12.77 -3.51
N ALA A 142 13.86 -12.27 -2.96
CA ALA A 142 15.03 -11.90 -3.77
C ALA A 142 15.65 -13.14 -4.45
N VAL A 143 15.81 -14.25 -3.74
CA VAL A 143 16.28 -15.52 -4.32
C VAL A 143 15.29 -16.05 -5.37
N LEU A 144 13.99 -16.04 -5.04
CA LEU A 144 12.94 -16.47 -5.97
C LEU A 144 12.92 -15.62 -7.24
N LEU A 145 13.14 -14.30 -7.12
CA LEU A 145 13.24 -13.40 -8.25
C LEU A 145 14.43 -13.76 -9.15
N SER A 146 15.61 -14.00 -8.56
CA SER A 146 16.81 -14.43 -9.31
C SER A 146 16.59 -15.76 -10.03
N LEU A 147 15.89 -16.72 -9.41
CA LEU A 147 15.53 -17.99 -10.05
C LEU A 147 14.52 -17.80 -11.19
N ALA A 148 13.49 -16.97 -10.99
CA ALA A 148 12.50 -16.67 -12.02
C ALA A 148 13.11 -15.96 -13.23
N GLU A 149 14.12 -15.13 -13.01
CA GLU A 149 14.92 -14.50 -14.06
C GLU A 149 15.76 -15.52 -14.82
N ALA A 150 16.48 -16.39 -14.10
CA ALA A 150 17.34 -17.43 -14.71
C ALA A 150 16.56 -18.44 -15.58
N VAL A 151 15.31 -18.75 -15.20
CA VAL A 151 14.45 -19.69 -15.95
C VAL A 151 13.60 -18.97 -17.01
N GLY A 152 13.69 -17.64 -17.12
CA GLY A 152 12.97 -16.84 -18.12
C GLY A 152 11.48 -16.59 -17.82
N VAL A 153 10.96 -17.07 -16.70
CA VAL A 153 9.58 -16.84 -16.25
C VAL A 153 9.30 -15.35 -16.06
N LEU A 154 10.28 -14.62 -15.53
CA LEU A 154 10.16 -13.17 -15.32
C LEU A 154 9.97 -12.42 -16.65
N GLY A 155 10.69 -12.83 -17.70
CA GLY A 155 10.56 -12.23 -19.03
C GLY A 155 9.20 -12.47 -19.67
N VAL A 156 8.63 -13.67 -19.51
CA VAL A 156 7.26 -13.98 -19.96
C VAL A 156 6.25 -13.10 -19.23
N PHE A 157 6.43 -12.91 -17.91
CA PHE A 157 5.56 -12.06 -17.13
C PHE A 157 5.67 -10.58 -17.53
N ALA A 158 6.89 -10.07 -17.76
CA ALA A 158 7.13 -8.72 -18.27
C ALA A 158 6.51 -8.51 -19.66
N ALA A 159 6.64 -9.48 -20.56
CA ALA A 159 6.02 -9.44 -21.88
C ALA A 159 4.49 -9.32 -21.80
N ALA A 160 3.86 -10.02 -20.86
CA ALA A 160 2.41 -9.92 -20.61
C ALA A 160 1.98 -8.53 -20.07
N LEU A 161 2.84 -7.85 -19.32
CA LEU A 161 2.58 -6.49 -18.80
C LEU A 161 2.86 -5.38 -19.81
N THR A 162 3.72 -5.65 -20.79
CA THR A 162 4.15 -4.68 -21.81
C THR A 162 3.00 -3.95 -22.53
N PRO A 163 1.94 -4.61 -23.04
CA PRO A 163 0.86 -3.89 -23.75
C PRO A 163 0.15 -2.88 -22.83
N LEU A 164 -0.08 -3.26 -21.57
CA LEU A 164 -0.72 -2.39 -20.59
C LEU A 164 0.14 -1.16 -20.27
N LEU A 165 1.46 -1.35 -20.14
CA LEU A 165 2.40 -0.26 -19.85
C LEU A 165 2.64 0.64 -21.07
N ARG A 166 2.61 0.09 -22.29
CA ARG A 166 2.68 0.91 -23.51
C ARG A 166 1.44 1.78 -23.69
N LEU A 167 0.25 1.29 -23.32
CA LEU A 167 -0.95 2.13 -23.25
C LEU A 167 -0.81 3.26 -22.21
N ALA A 168 0.04 3.07 -21.21
CA ALA A 168 0.43 4.10 -20.25
C ALA A 168 1.47 5.09 -20.78
N GLY A 169 2.00 4.90 -22.00
CA GLY A 169 3.13 5.68 -22.53
C GLY A 169 4.48 5.34 -21.91
N LEU A 170 4.60 4.21 -21.20
CA LEU A 170 5.85 3.79 -20.56
C LEU A 170 6.73 2.98 -21.53
N PRO A 171 8.07 3.08 -21.40
CA PRO A 171 9.00 2.35 -22.25
C PRO A 171 8.96 0.85 -21.96
N GLY A 172 9.32 0.03 -22.95
CA GLY A 172 9.32 -1.44 -22.82
C GLY A 172 10.00 -1.98 -21.56
N PRO A 173 11.22 -1.51 -21.21
CA PRO A 173 11.93 -1.94 -20.00
C PRO A 173 11.22 -1.61 -18.67
N ALA A 174 10.22 -0.72 -18.68
CA ALA A 174 9.39 -0.51 -17.49
C ALA A 174 8.57 -1.76 -17.11
N ALA A 175 8.30 -2.64 -18.07
CA ALA A 175 7.62 -3.90 -17.83
C ALA A 175 8.46 -4.87 -17.02
N ASP A 176 9.77 -4.92 -17.25
CA ASP A 176 10.71 -5.72 -16.46
C ASP A 176 10.78 -5.22 -15.02
N ALA A 177 10.92 -3.90 -14.82
CA ALA A 177 10.94 -3.30 -13.49
C ALA A 177 9.61 -3.51 -12.75
N ALA A 178 8.47 -3.38 -13.44
CA ALA A 178 7.15 -3.64 -12.87
C ALA A 178 6.97 -5.13 -12.51
N ALA A 179 7.37 -6.06 -13.38
CA ALA A 179 7.32 -7.49 -13.12
C ALA A 179 8.16 -7.87 -11.88
N ARG A 180 9.39 -7.33 -11.78
CA ARG A 180 10.23 -7.45 -10.58
C ARG A 180 9.50 -6.91 -9.37
N GLY A 181 8.95 -5.69 -9.44
CA GLY A 181 8.27 -5.02 -8.32
C GLY A 181 7.00 -5.70 -7.83
N LEU A 182 6.25 -6.34 -8.74
CA LEU A 182 5.05 -7.12 -8.40
C LEU A 182 5.41 -8.42 -7.65
N LEU A 183 6.58 -9.01 -7.90
CA LEU A 183 7.08 -10.16 -7.14
C LEU A 183 7.78 -9.72 -5.85
N GLU A 184 8.79 -8.85 -5.99
CA GLU A 184 9.60 -8.32 -4.90
C GLU A 184 9.76 -6.80 -5.09
N LEU A 185 9.11 -6.06 -4.20
CA LEU A 185 8.95 -4.62 -4.30
C LEU A 185 10.30 -3.88 -4.33
N THR A 186 11.27 -4.31 -3.53
CA THR A 186 12.51 -3.58 -3.30
C THR A 186 13.38 -3.56 -4.56
N ASN A 187 13.62 -4.72 -5.17
CA ASN A 187 14.39 -4.87 -6.40
C ASN A 187 13.68 -4.24 -7.60
N GLY A 188 12.35 -4.32 -7.65
CA GLY A 188 11.59 -3.63 -8.70
C GLY A 188 11.75 -2.12 -8.65
N LEU A 189 11.66 -1.53 -7.46
CA LEU A 189 11.84 -0.09 -7.27
C LEU A 189 13.29 0.36 -7.51
N ALA A 190 14.26 -0.46 -7.12
CA ALA A 190 15.68 -0.21 -7.38
C ALA A 190 16.04 -0.23 -8.89
N ALA A 191 15.25 -0.91 -9.72
CA ALA A 191 15.46 -0.95 -11.17
C ALA A 191 14.92 0.29 -11.91
N LEU A 192 14.03 1.08 -11.27
CA LEU A 192 13.36 2.21 -11.93
C LEU A 192 14.30 3.35 -12.39
N PRO A 193 15.34 3.76 -11.65
CA PRO A 193 16.20 4.87 -12.06
C PRO A 193 16.93 4.62 -13.38
N ALA A 194 17.28 3.36 -13.67
CA ALA A 194 17.97 2.96 -14.89
C ALA A 194 17.11 3.16 -16.16
N LEU A 195 15.79 3.35 -16.00
CA LEU A 195 14.87 3.58 -17.11
C LEU A 195 14.95 5.01 -17.68
N GLY A 196 15.61 5.95 -16.98
CA GLY A 196 15.71 7.34 -17.42
C GLY A 196 14.38 8.10 -17.47
N LEU A 197 13.38 7.63 -16.72
CA LEU A 197 12.03 8.23 -16.69
C LEU A 197 12.05 9.62 -16.06
N GLY A 198 11.23 10.52 -16.61
CA GLY A 198 10.98 11.81 -15.98
C GLY A 198 10.18 11.65 -14.68
N ALA A 199 10.23 12.65 -13.80
CA ALA A 199 9.48 12.64 -12.53
C ALA A 199 7.97 12.38 -12.73
N ARG A 200 7.40 12.84 -13.85
CA ARG A 200 5.98 12.65 -14.21
C ARG A 200 5.59 11.20 -14.46
N GLU A 201 6.54 10.33 -14.79
CA GLU A 201 6.31 8.91 -15.05
C GLU A 201 6.82 8.06 -13.89
N LEU A 202 8.00 8.43 -13.35
CA LEU A 202 8.67 7.72 -12.28
C LEU A 202 7.85 7.71 -10.98
N LEU A 203 7.39 8.87 -10.50
CA LEU A 203 6.68 8.95 -9.23
C LEU A 203 5.35 8.19 -9.23
N PRO A 204 4.48 8.33 -10.27
CA PRO A 204 3.25 7.53 -10.34
C PRO A 204 3.52 6.03 -10.40
N LEU A 205 4.46 5.57 -11.23
CA LEU A 205 4.79 4.15 -11.35
C LEU A 205 5.31 3.58 -10.01
N MET A 206 6.22 4.30 -9.36
CA MET A 206 6.73 3.94 -8.04
C MET A 206 5.60 3.92 -6.99
N SER A 207 4.66 4.88 -7.04
CA SER A 207 3.52 4.93 -6.13
C SER A 207 2.52 3.79 -6.37
N LEU A 208 2.33 3.37 -7.63
CA LEU A 208 1.52 2.20 -7.96
C LEU A 208 2.11 0.92 -7.37
N LEU A 209 3.40 0.67 -7.64
CA LEU A 209 4.10 -0.52 -7.15
C LEU A 209 4.13 -0.55 -5.62
N THR A 210 4.46 0.57 -4.99
CA THR A 210 4.52 0.67 -3.53
C THR A 210 3.14 0.56 -2.89
N GLY A 211 2.11 1.08 -3.55
CA GLY A 211 0.73 1.01 -3.07
C GLY A 211 0.17 -0.41 -3.14
N PHE A 212 0.43 -1.13 -4.23
CA PHE A 212 0.06 -2.53 -4.36
C PHE A 212 0.83 -3.37 -3.33
N GLY A 213 2.15 -3.17 -3.29
CA GLY A 213 3.10 -4.00 -2.56
C GLY A 213 3.45 -5.25 -3.37
N GLY A 214 4.68 -5.74 -3.26
CA GLY A 214 5.08 -6.98 -3.93
C GLY A 214 4.41 -8.21 -3.32
N LEU A 215 4.47 -9.33 -4.04
CA LEU A 215 4.02 -10.64 -3.55
C LEU A 215 4.66 -10.99 -2.19
N SER A 216 5.90 -10.56 -1.96
CA SER A 216 6.56 -10.65 -0.65
C SER A 216 5.77 -10.03 0.49
N VAL A 217 5.22 -8.82 0.31
CA VAL A 217 4.39 -8.12 1.30
C VAL A 217 3.04 -8.81 1.47
N HIS A 218 2.48 -9.32 0.39
CA HIS A 218 1.23 -10.08 0.45
C HIS A 218 1.41 -11.37 1.23
N CYS A 219 2.44 -12.16 0.97
CA CYS A 219 2.72 -13.39 1.73
C CYS A 219 2.98 -13.12 3.21
N GLN A 220 3.71 -12.04 3.55
CA GLN A 220 3.88 -11.61 4.93
C GLN A 220 2.53 -11.38 5.62
N THR A 221 1.64 -10.63 4.97
CA THR A 221 0.31 -10.32 5.52
C THR A 221 -0.58 -11.55 5.61
N LEU A 222 -0.59 -12.39 4.57
CA LEU A 222 -1.39 -13.62 4.53
C LEU A 222 -0.94 -14.60 5.62
N SER A 223 0.36 -14.68 5.91
CA SER A 223 0.87 -15.52 7.00
C SER A 223 0.32 -15.14 8.38
N LEU A 224 -0.03 -13.86 8.59
CA LEU A 224 -0.65 -13.38 9.83
C LEU A 224 -2.16 -13.70 9.88
N LEU A 225 -2.80 -13.85 8.73
CA LEU A 225 -4.23 -14.14 8.62
C LEU A 225 -4.53 -15.64 8.73
N THR A 226 -3.55 -16.50 8.49
CA THR A 226 -3.66 -17.95 8.64
C THR A 226 -4.18 -18.32 10.03
N GLY A 227 -5.23 -19.14 10.09
CA GLY A 227 -5.83 -19.61 11.36
C GLY A 227 -6.75 -18.59 12.06
N THR A 228 -6.82 -17.34 11.60
CA THR A 228 -7.74 -16.33 12.17
C THR A 228 -9.18 -16.48 11.67
N GLY A 229 -9.35 -17.11 10.51
CA GLY A 229 -10.62 -17.22 9.80
C GLY A 229 -11.03 -15.96 9.02
N LEU A 230 -10.31 -14.84 9.15
CA LEU A 230 -10.60 -13.59 8.43
C LEU A 230 -10.50 -13.77 6.92
N SER A 231 -11.42 -13.15 6.18
CA SER A 231 -11.42 -13.13 4.72
C SER A 231 -10.33 -12.21 4.16
N THR A 232 -9.63 -12.68 3.13
CA THR A 232 -8.60 -11.92 2.43
C THR A 232 -9.16 -11.04 1.32
N ARG A 233 -10.47 -11.13 1.03
CA ARG A 233 -11.10 -10.41 -0.09
C ARG A 233 -11.03 -8.89 0.09
N THR A 234 -11.38 -8.40 1.28
CA THR A 234 -11.36 -6.97 1.60
C THR A 234 -9.93 -6.42 1.63
N TYR A 235 -8.98 -7.26 2.08
CA TYR A 235 -7.55 -6.96 2.00
C TYR A 235 -7.08 -6.74 0.56
N TRP A 236 -7.35 -7.67 -0.36
CA TRP A 236 -6.96 -7.55 -1.76
C TRP A 236 -7.63 -6.36 -2.45
N ALA A 237 -8.93 -6.15 -2.19
CA ALA A 237 -9.65 -4.99 -2.72
C ALA A 237 -9.02 -3.67 -2.23
N GLY A 238 -8.66 -3.62 -0.95
CA GLY A 238 -7.97 -2.48 -0.35
C GLY A 238 -6.59 -2.22 -0.95
N LYS A 239 -5.79 -3.26 -1.22
CA LYS A 239 -4.49 -3.13 -1.89
C LYS A 239 -4.59 -2.57 -3.31
N VAL A 240 -5.52 -3.08 -4.10
CA VAL A 240 -5.76 -2.57 -5.47
C VAL A 240 -6.24 -1.12 -5.42
N LEU A 241 -7.16 -0.81 -4.51
CA LEU A 241 -7.69 0.54 -4.35
C LEU A 241 -6.60 1.52 -3.90
N HIS A 242 -5.78 1.13 -2.93
CA HIS A 242 -4.67 1.94 -2.42
C HIS A 242 -3.61 2.18 -3.48
N ALA A 243 -3.28 1.18 -4.30
CA ALA A 243 -2.38 1.32 -5.45
C ALA A 243 -2.92 2.33 -6.47
N ALA A 244 -4.20 2.21 -6.84
CA ALA A 244 -4.85 3.10 -7.80
C ALA A 244 -4.91 4.56 -7.28
N LEU A 245 -5.28 4.73 -6.00
CA LEU A 245 -5.31 6.04 -5.35
C LEU A 245 -3.91 6.66 -5.24
N SER A 246 -2.91 5.87 -4.85
CA SER A 246 -1.53 6.34 -4.75
C SER A 246 -1.00 6.80 -6.12
N TYR A 247 -1.26 6.03 -7.17
CA TYR A 247 -0.92 6.41 -8.54
C TYR A 247 -1.61 7.71 -8.98
N ALA A 248 -2.92 7.83 -8.73
CA ALA A 248 -3.70 9.01 -9.12
C ALA A 248 -3.19 10.27 -8.41
N LEU A 249 -3.00 10.19 -7.09
CA LEU A 249 -2.49 11.30 -6.29
C LEU A 249 -1.07 11.72 -6.71
N ALA A 250 -0.19 10.76 -7.00
CA ALA A 250 1.14 11.05 -7.52
C ALA A 250 1.12 11.71 -8.91
N SER A 251 0.20 11.28 -9.78
CA SER A 251 0.03 11.87 -11.11
C SER A 251 -0.48 13.31 -11.02
N ILE A 252 -1.46 13.56 -10.14
CA ILE A 252 -1.97 14.91 -9.84
C ILE A 252 -0.85 15.78 -9.26
N TRP A 253 -0.07 15.26 -8.31
CA TRP A 253 1.07 15.98 -7.74
C TRP A 253 2.09 16.41 -8.82
N CYS A 254 2.42 15.52 -9.75
CA CYS A 254 3.41 15.81 -10.80
C CYS A 254 2.92 16.76 -11.90
N THR A 255 1.60 16.92 -12.04
CA THR A 255 0.98 17.79 -13.05
C THR A 255 0.58 19.15 -12.49
N ALA A 256 0.09 19.20 -11.25
CA ALA A 256 -0.45 20.40 -10.62
C ALA A 256 0.61 21.23 -9.88
N LEU A 257 1.74 20.65 -9.44
CA LEU A 257 2.73 21.37 -8.66
C LEU A 257 4.02 21.63 -9.46
N PRO A 258 4.56 22.87 -9.41
CA PRO A 258 5.79 23.21 -10.11
C PRO A 258 6.94 22.30 -9.66
N GLN A 259 7.44 21.47 -10.57
CA GLN A 259 8.69 20.74 -10.37
C GLN A 259 9.82 21.77 -10.54
N SER A 260 10.77 21.81 -9.62
CA SER A 260 11.97 22.65 -9.73
C SER A 260 12.82 22.14 -10.88
N THR A 261 12.66 22.72 -12.07
CA THR A 261 13.56 22.48 -13.20
C THR A 261 14.91 23.13 -12.89
N PRO A 262 16.03 22.41 -13.04
CA PRO A 262 17.34 23.04 -12.99
C PRO A 262 17.37 24.20 -14.00
N VAL A 263 17.92 25.35 -13.60
CA VAL A 263 17.99 26.57 -14.45
C VAL A 263 18.69 26.30 -15.80
N PHE A 264 19.54 25.28 -15.87
CA PHE A 264 20.27 24.84 -17.06
C PHE A 264 19.79 23.49 -17.63
N ALA A 265 18.56 23.05 -17.30
CA ALA A 265 18.04 21.85 -17.93
C ALA A 265 17.89 22.08 -19.44
N PRO A 266 18.41 21.19 -20.31
CA PRO A 266 18.05 21.23 -21.73
C PRO A 266 16.53 21.16 -21.83
N ALA A 267 15.95 21.86 -22.81
CA ALA A 267 14.50 21.83 -23.06
C ALA A 267 14.09 20.38 -23.40
N ALA A 268 13.82 19.57 -22.39
CA ALA A 268 13.29 18.24 -22.57
C ALA A 268 11.92 18.42 -23.19
N ALA A 269 11.73 17.84 -24.36
CA ALA A 269 10.42 17.75 -24.99
C ALA A 269 9.49 17.08 -23.98
N SER A 270 8.64 17.89 -23.34
CA SER A 270 7.55 17.38 -22.53
C SER A 270 6.61 16.66 -23.48
N GLY A 271 6.80 15.35 -23.64
CA GLY A 271 5.81 14.49 -24.26
C GLY A 271 4.48 14.70 -23.54
N PRO A 272 3.34 14.64 -24.25
CA PRO A 272 2.04 14.75 -23.60
C PRO A 272 1.96 13.69 -22.50
N ALA A 273 1.75 14.14 -21.26
CA ALA A 273 1.52 13.22 -20.15
C ALA A 273 0.30 12.37 -20.52
N SER A 274 0.48 11.06 -20.61
CA SER A 274 -0.58 10.13 -20.99
C SER A 274 -1.73 10.22 -19.96
N ALA A 275 -2.81 10.90 -20.32
CA ALA A 275 -3.98 11.09 -19.46
C ALA A 275 -4.78 9.80 -19.20
N LEU A 276 -4.38 8.67 -19.81
CA LEU A 276 -5.09 7.40 -19.81
C LEU A 276 -5.15 6.73 -18.43
N PHE A 277 -4.06 6.79 -17.67
CA PHE A 277 -3.98 6.13 -16.36
C PHE A 277 -4.63 6.92 -15.20
N PRO A 278 -4.56 8.27 -15.14
CA PRO A 278 -5.41 9.06 -14.25
C PRO A 278 -6.90 8.77 -14.49
N ALA A 279 -7.31 8.61 -15.76
CA ALA A 279 -8.67 8.23 -16.13
C ALA A 279 -9.00 6.79 -15.70
N ALA A 280 -8.08 5.83 -15.82
CA ALA A 280 -8.28 4.47 -15.34
C ALA A 280 -8.38 4.38 -13.81
N ALA A 281 -7.59 5.16 -13.06
CA ALA A 281 -7.70 5.26 -11.61
C ALA A 281 -9.01 5.94 -11.19
N ALA A 282 -9.44 6.99 -11.90
CA ALA A 282 -10.77 7.59 -11.73
C ALA A 282 -11.89 6.58 -12.05
N PHE A 283 -11.70 5.74 -13.07
CA PHE A 283 -12.65 4.69 -13.44
C PHE A 283 -12.74 3.58 -12.38
N VAL A 284 -11.61 3.18 -11.78
CA VAL A 284 -11.60 2.25 -10.63
C VAL A 284 -12.34 2.88 -9.44
N LEU A 285 -12.16 4.18 -9.18
CA LEU A 285 -12.91 4.89 -8.14
C LEU A 285 -14.41 4.96 -8.43
N ILE A 286 -14.79 5.18 -9.69
CA ILE A 286 -16.19 5.18 -10.14
C ILE A 286 -16.80 3.78 -10.00
N LEU A 287 -16.11 2.73 -10.46
CA LEU A 287 -16.57 1.35 -10.33
C LEU A 287 -16.70 0.90 -8.87
N PHE A 288 -15.78 1.32 -8.01
CA PHE A 288 -15.86 1.04 -6.58
C PHE A 288 -17.04 1.77 -5.94
N SER A 289 -17.25 3.05 -6.31
CA SER A 289 -18.40 3.86 -5.87
C SER A 289 -19.73 3.27 -6.34
N ILE A 290 -19.81 2.77 -7.58
CA ILE A 290 -21.02 2.13 -8.14
C ILE A 290 -21.28 0.78 -7.48
N ARG A 291 -20.27 -0.10 -7.36
CA ARG A 291 -20.44 -1.45 -6.80
C ARG A 291 -20.85 -1.40 -5.32
N TYR A 292 -20.24 -0.53 -4.53
CA TYR A 292 -20.63 -0.36 -3.13
C TYR A 292 -21.91 0.47 -2.96
N GLY A 293 -22.19 1.43 -3.85
CA GLY A 293 -23.47 2.16 -3.87
C GLY A 293 -24.67 1.28 -4.21
N LYS A 294 -24.48 0.26 -5.06
CA LYS A 294 -25.53 -0.71 -5.44
C LYS A 294 -25.79 -1.73 -4.31
N MET A 295 -24.74 -2.26 -3.68
CA MET A 295 -24.87 -3.11 -2.49
C MET A 295 -25.56 -2.40 -1.30
N ALA A 296 -25.43 -1.07 -1.19
CA ALA A 296 -26.12 -0.28 -0.18
C ALA A 296 -27.62 -0.07 -0.48
N LYS A 297 -28.03 -0.17 -1.76
CA LYS A 297 -29.44 -0.11 -2.17
C LYS A 297 -30.13 -1.48 -2.08
N ASP A 298 -29.42 -2.56 -2.39
CA ASP A 298 -29.96 -3.92 -2.37
C ASP A 298 -30.11 -4.49 -0.94
N ALA A 299 -29.64 -3.76 0.08
CA ALA A 299 -29.75 -4.08 1.51
C ALA A 299 -30.79 -3.22 2.27
N LEU A 300 -31.63 -2.47 1.54
CA LEU A 300 -32.80 -1.73 2.01
C LEU A 300 -34.08 -2.43 1.55
#